data_AF-A0A7K4HAM4-F1
#
_entry.id   AF-A0A7K4HAM4-F1
#
_cell.length_a   1.000
_cell.length_b   1.000
_cell.length_c   1.000
_cell.angle_alpha   90.00
_cell.angle_beta   90.00
_cell.angle_gamma   90.00
#
_symmetry.space_group_name_H-M   'P 1'
#
loop_
_entity.id
_entity.type
_entity.pdbx_description
1 polymer ?
#
loop_
_entity_poly.entity_id
_entity_poly.type
_entity_poly.pdbx_seq_one_letter_code
_entity_poly.pdbx_strand_id
1 'polypeptide(L)'
;MEREIVDKALSILKEIDEKKIKIEELLSDMSISSRNDLLREINRDIIENNSLIKEHRLSNKFVCEPISSDPEVISINSLLENLVSNIEKNPSKKVIYLRLFLDRFHGISDQDKKVIIQSIKEEDTKGLKEKIISLIKVFKLEI
;
A
#
# COMPACT_ATOMS: atom_id res chain seq x y z
N MET A 1 15.15 61.92 22.46
CA MET A 1 15.48 60.79 23.35
C MET A 1 14.45 59.68 23.23
N GLU A 2 13.16 59.89 23.51
CA GLU A 2 12.14 58.82 23.38
C GLU A 2 11.94 58.31 21.94
N ARG A 3 11.89 59.19 20.93
CA ARG A 3 11.75 58.76 19.52
C ARG A 3 12.92 57.90 19.04
N GLU A 4 14.15 58.26 19.38
CA GLU A 4 15.34 57.45 19.06
C GLU A 4 15.30 56.06 19.70
N ILE A 5 14.75 55.94 20.91
CA ILE A 5 14.59 54.65 21.59
C ILE A 5 13.54 53.81 20.88
N VAL A 6 12.43 54.43 20.45
CA VAL A 6 11.37 53.76 19.68
C VAL A 6 11.88 53.32 18.30
N ASP A 7 12.64 54.15 17.61
CA ASP A 7 13.22 53.82 16.30
C ASP A 7 14.25 52.68 16.42
N LYS A 8 15.07 52.68 17.49
CA LYS A 8 15.96 51.55 17.80
C LYS A 8 15.19 50.27 18.10
N ALA A 9 14.12 50.36 18.88
CA ALA A 9 13.28 49.21 19.19
C ALA A 9 12.62 48.63 17.93
N LEU A 10 12.14 49.48 17.02
CA LEU A 10 11.59 49.08 15.73
C LEU A 10 12.64 48.45 14.82
N SER A 11 13.86 48.98 14.80
CA SER A 11 14.98 48.40 14.06
C SER A 11 15.32 46.99 14.55
N ILE A 12 15.37 46.79 15.88
CA ILE A 12 15.64 45.49 16.48
C ILE A 12 14.52 44.50 16.18
N LEU A 13 13.25 44.95 16.24
CA LEU A 13 12.10 44.11 15.89
C LEU A 13 12.16 43.64 14.43
N LYS A 14 12.52 44.52 13.49
CA LYS A 14 12.72 44.15 12.09
C LYS A 14 13.83 43.10 11.91
N GLU A 15 14.97 43.27 12.57
CA GLU A 15 16.06 42.29 12.50
C GLU A 15 15.64 40.93 13.06
N ILE A 16 14.80 40.91 14.11
CA ILE A 16 14.27 39.67 14.68
C ILE A 16 13.35 38.96 13.68
N ASP A 17 12.45 39.70 13.02
CA ASP A 17 11.56 39.13 12.01
C ASP A 17 12.33 38.58 10.81
N GLU A 18 13.34 39.29 10.32
CA GLU A 18 14.19 38.81 9.22
C GLU A 18 14.97 37.54 9.61
N LYS A 19 15.49 37.46 10.83
CA LYS A 19 16.16 36.26 11.34
C LYS A 19 15.19 35.09 11.50
N LYS A 20 13.96 35.36 11.93
CA LYS A 20 12.91 34.34 12.04
C LYS A 20 12.61 33.72 10.67
N ILE A 21 12.41 34.54 9.64
CA ILE A 21 12.16 34.05 8.27
C ILE A 21 13.31 33.16 7.80
N LYS A 22 14.57 33.59 7.99
CA LYS A 22 15.74 32.77 7.63
C LYS A 22 15.80 31.43 8.36
N ILE A 23 15.38 31.39 9.63
CA ILE A 23 15.33 30.13 10.39
C ILE A 23 14.24 29.22 9.84
N GLU A 24 13.06 29.77 9.52
CA GLU A 24 11.96 29.00 8.93
C GLU A 24 12.35 28.41 7.56
N GLU A 25 13.04 29.18 6.71
CA GLU A 25 13.60 28.70 5.44
C GLU A 25 14.59 27.54 5.66
N LEU A 26 15.57 27.71 6.56
CA LEU A 26 16.54 26.65 6.86
C LEU A 26 15.89 25.38 7.42
N LEU A 27 14.88 25.53 8.29
CA LEU A 27 14.15 24.39 8.84
C LEU A 27 13.31 23.68 7.78
N SER A 28 12.78 24.42 6.80
CA SER A 28 12.05 23.84 5.67
C SER A 28 12.94 22.99 4.77
N ASP A 29 14.19 23.42 4.56
CA ASP A 29 15.20 22.66 3.80
C ASP A 29 15.71 21.42 4.55
N MET A 30 15.56 21.39 5.88
CA MET A 30 15.94 20.25 6.72
C MET A 30 14.88 19.15 6.80
N SER A 31 13.92 19.10 5.86
CA SER A 31 12.93 18.03 5.83
C SER A 31 13.61 16.65 5.76
N ILE A 32 13.52 15.90 6.86
CA ILE A 32 14.08 14.56 6.93
C ILE A 32 13.12 13.66 6.14
N SER A 33 13.64 12.97 5.13
CA SER A 33 12.87 12.00 4.36
C SER A 33 12.25 10.98 5.31
N SER A 34 10.97 10.67 5.10
CA SER A 34 10.32 9.65 5.93
C SER A 34 11.05 8.32 5.75
N ARG A 35 10.96 7.44 6.75
CA ARG A 35 11.51 6.07 6.66
C ARG A 35 11.09 5.38 5.35
N ASN A 36 9.85 5.60 4.92
CA ASN A 36 9.29 4.98 3.73
C ASN A 36 9.91 5.56 2.44
N ASP A 37 10.17 6.87 2.40
CA ASP A 37 10.85 7.50 1.26
C ASP A 37 12.28 6.97 1.13
N LEU A 38 12.98 6.82 2.25
CA LEU A 38 14.34 6.28 2.30
C LEU A 38 14.38 4.81 1.84
N LEU A 39 13.45 3.99 2.33
CA LEU A 39 13.30 2.59 1.90
C LEU A 39 12.96 2.49 0.41
N ARG A 40 12.14 3.40 -0.12
CA ARG A 40 11.79 3.46 -1.55
C ARG A 40 13.02 3.78 -2.40
N GLU A 41 13.85 4.72 -1.97
CA GLU A 41 15.09 5.08 -2.65
C GLU A 41 16.08 3.91 -2.65
N ILE A 42 16.29 3.27 -1.50
CA ILE A 42 17.14 2.07 -1.38
C ILE A 42 16.64 0.95 -2.32
N ASN A 43 15.34 0.68 -2.34
CA ASN A 43 14.76 -0.34 -3.20
C ASN A 43 14.93 -0.02 -4.68
N ARG A 44 14.74 1.26 -5.06
CA ARG A 44 14.98 1.72 -6.44
C ARG A 44 16.43 1.49 -6.83
N ASP A 45 17.37 1.89 -5.99
CA ASP A 45 18.80 1.74 -6.25
C ASP A 45 19.21 0.27 -6.43
N ILE A 46 18.69 -0.62 -5.57
CA ILE A 46 18.93 -2.07 -5.69
C ILE A 46 18.40 -2.59 -7.03
N ILE A 47 17.18 -2.23 -7.43
CA ILE A 47 16.57 -2.71 -8.67
C ILE A 47 17.31 -2.17 -9.90
N GLU A 48 17.71 -0.90 -9.87
CA GLU A 48 18.38 -0.25 -10.99
C GLU A 48 19.84 -0.68 -11.12
N ASN A 49 20.53 -1.00 -10.02
CA ASN A 49 21.95 -1.35 -10.09
C ASN A 49 22.23 -2.86 -10.15
N ASN A 50 21.23 -3.73 -9.96
CA ASN A 50 21.42 -5.17 -10.14
C ASN A 50 21.05 -5.66 -11.55
N SER A 51 22.04 -6.15 -12.29
CA SER A 51 21.87 -6.72 -13.64
C SER A 51 20.91 -7.91 -13.67
N LEU A 52 20.95 -8.77 -12.65
CA LEU A 52 20.07 -9.94 -12.51
C LEU A 52 18.59 -9.56 -12.40
N ILE A 53 18.28 -8.47 -11.70
CA ILE A 53 16.90 -7.98 -11.51
C ILE A 53 16.39 -7.33 -12.80
N LYS A 54 17.27 -6.57 -13.48
CA LYS A 54 16.99 -5.97 -14.80
C LYS A 54 16.71 -7.03 -15.87
N GLU A 55 17.50 -8.10 -15.94
CA GLU A 55 17.36 -9.17 -16.94
C GLU A 55 16.05 -9.95 -16.80
N HIS A 56 15.59 -10.19 -15.57
CA HIS A 56 14.35 -10.94 -15.33
C HIS A 56 13.06 -10.12 -15.51
N ARG A 57 13.13 -8.86 -15.97
CA ARG A 57 11.96 -7.97 -16.11
C ARG A 57 11.02 -8.00 -14.89
N LEU A 58 11.60 -8.19 -13.70
CA LEU A 58 10.88 -8.06 -12.42
C LEU A 58 10.56 -6.58 -12.12
N SER A 59 11.03 -5.65 -12.96
CA SER A 59 10.70 -4.23 -12.98
C SER A 59 9.24 -3.92 -13.35
N ASN A 60 8.31 -4.86 -13.13
CA ASN A 60 6.88 -4.63 -13.26
C ASN A 60 6.45 -3.54 -12.26
N LYS A 61 6.51 -2.29 -12.70
CA LYS A 61 5.70 -1.09 -12.41
C LYS A 61 5.14 -0.80 -11.00
N PHE A 62 5.35 -1.61 -9.97
CA PHE A 62 4.55 -1.56 -8.74
C PHE A 62 5.35 -1.68 -7.44
N VAL A 63 6.69 -1.79 -7.49
CA VAL A 63 7.48 -2.04 -6.27
C VAL A 63 7.69 -0.76 -5.44
N CYS A 64 7.47 0.43 -6.02
CA CYS A 64 7.82 1.72 -5.41
C CYS A 64 6.88 2.87 -5.80
N GLU A 65 5.61 2.60 -6.14
CA GLU A 65 4.65 3.71 -6.20
C GLU A 65 4.37 4.18 -4.77
N PRO A 66 4.37 5.50 -4.48
CA PRO A 66 3.77 5.96 -3.24
C PRO A 66 2.35 5.39 -3.26
N ILE A 67 1.97 4.70 -2.17
CA ILE A 67 0.56 4.50 -1.89
C ILE A 67 0.06 5.94 -1.76
N SER A 68 -0.47 6.48 -2.86
CA SER A 68 -1.32 7.67 -2.81
C SER A 68 -2.27 7.38 -1.66
N SER A 69 -2.32 8.31 -0.72
CA SER A 69 -3.12 8.26 0.49
C SER A 69 -4.62 8.35 0.19
N ASP A 70 -5.09 7.62 -0.81
CA ASP A 70 -6.42 7.07 -0.88
C ASP A 70 -6.26 5.55 -0.74
N PRO A 71 -6.85 4.93 0.29
CA PRO A 71 -7.01 3.49 0.26
C PRO A 71 -7.89 3.21 -0.96
N GLU A 72 -7.30 2.79 -2.07
CA GLU A 72 -8.05 2.01 -3.04
C GLU A 72 -8.60 0.84 -2.23
N VAL A 73 -9.87 0.95 -1.87
CA VAL A 73 -10.66 -0.13 -1.31
C VAL A 73 -10.48 -1.26 -2.31
N ILE A 74 -9.57 -2.20 -2.01
CA ILE A 74 -9.34 -3.36 -2.87
C ILE A 74 -10.68 -4.08 -2.89
N SER A 75 -11.44 -3.83 -3.95
CA SER A 75 -12.81 -4.32 -4.04
C SER A 75 -12.77 -5.84 -3.98
N ILE A 76 -13.69 -6.44 -3.22
CA ILE A 76 -13.92 -7.89 -3.21
C ILE A 76 -13.92 -8.46 -4.64
N ASN A 77 -14.46 -7.71 -5.59
CA ASN A 77 -14.49 -8.07 -7.00
C ASN A 77 -13.09 -8.19 -7.62
N SER A 78 -12.16 -7.27 -7.34
CA SER A 78 -10.80 -7.35 -7.89
C SER A 78 -10.01 -8.53 -7.31
N LEU A 79 -10.22 -8.85 -6.02
CA LEU A 79 -9.65 -10.06 -5.40
C LEU A 79 -10.21 -11.34 -6.03
N LEU A 80 -11.50 -11.35 -6.34
CA LEU A 80 -12.18 -12.46 -7.01
C LEU A 80 -11.68 -12.67 -8.44
N GLU A 81 -11.54 -11.60 -9.24
CA GLU A 81 -10.98 -11.71 -10.59
C GLU A 81 -9.53 -12.25 -10.55
N ASN A 82 -8.73 -11.78 -9.59
CA ASN A 82 -7.37 -12.27 -9.40
C ASN A 82 -7.33 -13.76 -9.01
N LEU A 83 -8.24 -14.20 -8.13
CA LEU A 83 -8.38 -15.61 -7.77
C LEU A 83 -8.73 -16.46 -8.98
N VAL A 84 -9.75 -16.06 -9.76
CA VAL A 84 -10.19 -16.79 -10.95
C VAL A 84 -9.06 -16.87 -11.98
N SER A 85 -8.40 -15.75 -12.27
CA SER A 85 -7.28 -15.70 -13.22
C SER A 85 -6.11 -16.61 -12.80
N ASN A 86 -5.79 -16.67 -11.51
CA ASN A 86 -4.74 -17.55 -11.00
C ASN A 86 -5.10 -19.04 -11.13
N ILE A 87 -6.37 -19.38 -10.89
CA ILE A 87 -6.88 -20.76 -11.04
C ILE A 87 -6.90 -21.16 -12.51
N GLU A 88 -7.30 -20.27 -13.43
CA GLU A 88 -7.29 -20.52 -14.88
C GLU A 88 -5.87 -20.75 -15.40
N LYS A 89 -4.91 -19.94 -14.94
CA LYS A 89 -3.49 -20.09 -15.32
C LYS A 89 -2.87 -21.38 -14.78
N ASN A 90 -3.27 -21.82 -13.58
CA ASN A 90 -2.72 -23.01 -12.93
C ASN A 90 -3.82 -23.82 -12.19
N PRO A 91 -4.63 -24.61 -12.92
CA PRO A 91 -5.76 -25.33 -12.32
C PRO A 91 -5.35 -26.34 -11.24
N SER A 92 -4.17 -26.95 -11.37
CA SER A 92 -3.61 -27.90 -10.40
C SER A 92 -3.37 -27.28 -9.02
N LYS A 93 -3.22 -25.95 -8.94
CA LYS A 93 -3.01 -25.21 -7.69
C LYS A 93 -4.29 -24.58 -7.13
N LYS A 94 -5.47 -24.94 -7.66
CA LYS A 94 -6.76 -24.36 -7.27
C LYS A 94 -6.97 -24.31 -5.75
N VAL A 95 -6.74 -25.42 -5.05
CA VAL A 95 -6.89 -25.51 -3.58
C VAL A 95 -5.98 -24.52 -2.84
N ILE A 96 -4.76 -24.30 -3.34
CA ILE A 96 -3.79 -23.38 -2.75
C ILE A 96 -4.29 -21.94 -2.91
N TYR A 97 -4.75 -21.56 -4.11
CA TYR A 97 -5.28 -20.22 -4.35
C TYR A 97 -6.53 -19.94 -3.53
N LEU A 98 -7.41 -20.93 -3.36
CA LEU A 98 -8.58 -20.81 -2.49
C LEU A 98 -8.21 -20.60 -1.02
N ARG A 99 -7.20 -21.33 -0.53
CA ARG A 99 -6.71 -21.12 0.84
C ARG A 99 -6.14 -19.72 1.02
N LEU A 100 -5.27 -19.28 0.10
CA LEU A 100 -4.69 -17.93 0.13
C LEU A 100 -5.75 -16.82 0.03
N PHE A 101 -6.85 -17.06 -0.66
CA PHE A 101 -7.97 -16.14 -0.72
C PHE A 101 -8.73 -16.08 0.61
N LEU A 102 -9.04 -17.24 1.20
CA LEU A 102 -9.75 -17.32 2.46
C LEU A 102 -8.96 -16.82 3.67
N ASP A 103 -7.62 -16.88 3.61
CA ASP A 103 -6.73 -16.35 4.65
C ASP A 103 -6.78 -14.83 4.77
N ARG A 104 -7.36 -14.13 3.79
CA ARG A 104 -7.55 -12.67 3.82
C ARG A 104 -8.72 -12.22 4.69
N PHE A 105 -9.62 -13.14 5.07
CA PHE A 105 -10.79 -12.77 5.85
C PHE A 105 -10.58 -13.05 7.34
N HIS A 106 -10.70 -12.00 8.14
CA HIS A 106 -10.71 -12.10 9.59
C HIS A 106 -12.07 -12.66 10.04
N GLY A 107 -12.08 -13.81 10.71
CA GLY A 107 -13.31 -14.39 11.29
C GLY A 107 -13.72 -15.77 10.77
N ILE A 108 -13.02 -16.34 9.78
CA ILE A 108 -13.22 -17.74 9.36
C ILE A 108 -12.21 -18.63 10.07
N SER A 109 -12.67 -19.64 10.81
CA SER A 109 -11.78 -20.62 11.44
C SER A 109 -11.09 -21.51 10.40
N ASP A 110 -9.93 -22.08 10.73
CA ASP A 110 -9.23 -23.00 9.82
C ASP A 110 -10.05 -24.27 9.50
N GLN A 111 -10.98 -24.66 10.36
CA GLN A 111 -11.92 -25.74 10.07
C GLN A 111 -12.96 -25.31 9.03
N ASP A 112 -13.55 -24.12 9.19
CA ASP A 112 -14.52 -23.58 8.23
C ASP A 112 -13.88 -23.36 6.86
N LYS A 113 -12.63 -22.86 6.81
CA LYS A 113 -11.86 -22.74 5.57
C LYS A 113 -11.74 -24.07 4.84
N LYS A 114 -11.47 -25.17 5.56
CA LYS A 114 -11.38 -26.51 4.95
C LYS A 114 -12.73 -26.98 4.38
N VAL A 115 -13.82 -26.74 5.10
CA VAL A 115 -15.17 -27.08 4.64
C VAL A 115 -15.55 -26.29 3.39
N ILE A 116 -15.26 -24.99 3.38
CA ILE A 116 -15.48 -24.11 2.23
C ILE A 116 -14.66 -24.57 1.02
N ILE A 117 -13.36 -24.84 1.19
CA ILE A 117 -12.51 -25.34 0.11
C ILE A 117 -13.06 -26.65 -0.45
N GLN A 118 -13.46 -27.58 0.42
CA GLN A 118 -13.98 -28.88 0.02
C GLN A 118 -15.28 -28.75 -0.81
N SER A 119 -16.13 -27.77 -0.52
CA SER A 119 -17.41 -27.57 -1.22
C SER A 119 -17.29 -26.84 -2.57
N ILE A 120 -16.15 -26.19 -2.85
CA ILE A 120 -15.93 -25.40 -4.07
C ILE A 120 -14.76 -25.90 -4.94
N LYS A 121 -13.95 -26.84 -4.45
CA LYS A 121 -12.76 -27.34 -5.16
C LYS A 121 -13.10 -28.01 -6.51
N GLU A 122 -14.30 -28.56 -6.68
CA GLU A 122 -14.73 -29.27 -7.90
C GLU A 122 -15.51 -28.39 -8.89
N GLU A 123 -15.82 -27.15 -8.49
CA GLU A 123 -16.59 -26.21 -9.32
C GLU A 123 -15.80 -25.72 -10.55
N ASP A 124 -16.50 -25.42 -11.63
CA ASP A 124 -15.91 -24.68 -12.74
C ASP A 124 -15.66 -23.21 -12.36
N THR A 125 -14.92 -22.48 -13.18
CA THR A 125 -14.51 -21.09 -12.86
C THR A 125 -15.71 -20.14 -12.74
N LYS A 126 -16.79 -20.39 -13.50
CA LYS A 126 -18.01 -19.60 -13.45
C LYS A 126 -18.80 -19.85 -12.17
N GLY A 127 -19.06 -21.11 -11.82
CA GLY A 127 -19.72 -21.51 -10.58
C GLY A 127 -18.91 -21.14 -9.33
N LEU A 128 -17.59 -21.17 -9.43
CA LEU A 128 -16.68 -20.78 -8.35
C LEU A 128 -16.87 -19.31 -7.94
N LYS A 129 -16.98 -18.41 -8.91
CA LYS A 129 -17.16 -16.96 -8.66
C LYS A 129 -18.46 -16.69 -7.91
N GLU A 130 -19.55 -17.28 -8.38
CA GLU A 130 -20.88 -17.12 -7.77
C GLU A 130 -20.94 -17.68 -6.34
N LYS A 131 -20.34 -18.86 -6.12
CA LYS A 131 -20.28 -19.48 -4.79
C LYS A 131 -19.43 -18.67 -3.81
N ILE A 132 -18.28 -18.15 -4.24
CA ILE A 132 -17.43 -17.33 -3.38
C ILE A 132 -18.12 -16.01 -3.02
N ILE A 133 -18.79 -15.35 -3.96
CA ILE A 133 -19.59 -14.14 -3.67
C ILE A 133 -20.69 -14.45 -2.64
N SER A 134 -21.36 -15.58 -2.80
CA SER A 134 -22.40 -16.03 -1.87
C SER A 134 -21.84 -16.28 -0.47
N LEU A 135 -20.67 -16.92 -0.37
CA LEU A 135 -19.98 -17.17 0.89
C LEU A 135 -19.58 -15.86 1.57
N ILE A 136 -18.99 -14.91 0.85
CA ILE A 136 -18.59 -13.61 1.41
C ILE A 136 -19.79 -12.87 2.00
N LYS A 137 -20.95 -12.92 1.34
CA LYS A 137 -22.20 -12.34 1.84
C LYS A 137 -22.72 -13.05 3.09
N VAL A 138 -22.71 -14.39 3.10
CA VAL A 138 -23.22 -15.19 4.24
C VAL A 138 -22.39 -14.97 5.49
N PHE A 139 -21.06 -14.96 5.34
CA PHE A 139 -20.14 -14.78 6.46
C PHE A 139 -19.93 -13.31 6.84
N LYS A 140 -20.58 -12.35 6.15
CA LYS A 140 -20.43 -10.90 6.35
C LYS A 140 -18.95 -10.49 6.47
N LEU A 141 -18.12 -11.03 5.59
CA LEU A 141 -16.68 -10.92 5.74
C LEU A 141 -16.24 -9.50 5.40
N GLU A 142 -15.66 -8.83 6.39
CA GLU A 142 -14.91 -7.60 6.20
C GLU A 142 -13.48 -7.97 5.78
N ILE A 143 -12.95 -7.27 4.77
CA ILE A 143 -11.56 -7.40 4.32
C ILE A 143 -10.68 -6.53 5.21
#